data_AF-M2V3X8-F1
#
_entry.id   AF-M2V3X8-F1
#
_cell.length_a   1.000
_cell.length_b   1.000
_cell.length_c   1.000
_cell.angle_alpha   90.00
_cell.angle_beta   90.00
_cell.angle_gamma   90.00
#
_symmetry.space_group_name_H-M   'P 1'
#
loop_
_entity.id
_entity.type
_entity.pdbx_description
1 polymer ?
#
loop_
_entity_poly.entity_id
_entity_poly.type
_entity_poly.pdbx_seq_one_letter_code
_entity_poly.pdbx_strand_id
1 'polypeptide(L)'
;MDTTEELHHEIIELQCKEESLRAENTALQKAVEEQATLIQELYLEKEGEKEEEKVANYAEYVKTLQVDLKQARHQIEYYKVLAEDSQRRANRYQESLTQATKDQVAASQLEAQNEQLQRELVQHKFTIYKLRSENELAAENFARLRDRDKKALAACEIRLADLVSHACEVETESEAFSDVFTNLIDTLENENVVARSLLNDRAALLNKMEVLYSVVGLFQALSDPHRTTIGSLPPDLDALMTGACDDLHAYREIHGMLSNVGGAAQDQIRKELGGMSESAGGMLTSLHYIKRDVGAFLARLHAEPRAWFTMKAKFGSIWR
;
A
#
# COMPACT_ATOMS: atom_id res chain seq x y z
N MET A 1 35.87 -19.45 -73.12
CA MET A 1 35.39 -20.14 -74.33
C MET A 1 34.52 -21.26 -73.83
N ASP A 2 33.23 -21.15 -74.11
CA ASP A 2 32.21 -22.03 -73.54
C ASP A 2 32.34 -23.39 -74.23
N THR A 3 32.64 -24.42 -73.47
CA THR A 3 32.84 -25.79 -74.00
C THR A 3 31.58 -26.34 -74.70
N THR A 4 30.44 -25.70 -74.44
CA THR A 4 29.15 -25.90 -75.12
C THR A 4 29.14 -25.35 -76.55
N GLU A 5 29.83 -24.24 -76.83
CA GLU A 5 29.96 -23.68 -78.18
C GLU A 5 30.87 -24.54 -79.07
N GLU A 6 31.95 -25.08 -78.51
CA GLU A 6 32.84 -26.01 -79.23
C GLU A 6 32.12 -27.31 -79.61
N LEU A 7 31.35 -27.90 -78.69
CA LEU A 7 30.54 -29.09 -78.96
C LEU A 7 29.43 -28.84 -79.98
N HIS A 8 28.82 -27.66 -79.97
CA HIS A 8 27.80 -27.32 -80.96
C HIS A 8 28.41 -27.17 -82.36
N HIS A 9 29.61 -26.60 -82.46
CA HIS A 9 30.34 -26.50 -83.72
C HIS A 9 30.72 -27.87 -84.27
N GLU A 10 31.19 -28.78 -83.40
CA GLU A 10 31.56 -30.15 -83.77
C GLU A 10 30.34 -30.98 -84.23
N ILE A 11 29.16 -30.79 -83.61
CA ILE A 11 27.91 -31.44 -84.05
C ILE A 11 27.48 -30.96 -85.44
N ILE A 12 27.56 -29.65 -85.71
CA ILE A 12 27.22 -29.08 -87.03
C ILE A 12 28.19 -29.62 -88.10
N GLU A 13 29.48 -29.69 -87.78
CA GLU A 13 30.50 -30.21 -88.72
C GLU A 13 30.27 -31.69 -89.04
N LEU A 14 29.90 -32.51 -88.04
CA LEU A 14 29.55 -33.92 -88.22
C LEU A 14 28.25 -34.09 -89.03
N GLN A 15 27.24 -33.25 -88.85
CA GLN A 15 26.01 -33.27 -89.64
C GLN A 15 26.26 -32.94 -91.12
N CYS A 16 27.05 -31.90 -91.40
CA CYS A 16 27.46 -31.58 -92.78
C CYS A 16 28.23 -32.75 -93.42
N LYS A 17 29.06 -33.45 -92.65
CA LYS A 17 29.82 -34.59 -93.13
C LYS A 17 28.94 -35.82 -93.39
N GLU A 18 27.92 -36.05 -92.56
CA GLU A 18 26.93 -37.11 -92.80
C GLU A 18 26.09 -36.86 -94.06
N GLU A 19 25.64 -35.61 -94.27
CA GLU A 19 24.91 -35.24 -95.49
C GLU A 19 25.77 -35.38 -96.74
N SER A 20 27.05 -34.97 -96.67
CA SER A 20 28.01 -35.19 -97.76
C SER A 20 28.20 -36.67 -98.07
N LEU A 21 28.33 -37.52 -97.06
CA LEU A 21 28.46 -38.97 -97.24
C LEU A 21 27.17 -39.61 -97.78
N ARG A 22 25.98 -39.13 -97.37
CA ARG A 22 24.72 -39.57 -97.99
C ARG A 22 24.66 -39.19 -99.46
N ALA A 23 25.02 -37.95 -99.82
CA ALA A 23 25.04 -37.50 -101.20
C ALA A 23 26.00 -38.35 -102.05
N GLU A 24 27.18 -38.65 -101.53
CA GLU A 24 28.17 -39.53 -102.19
C GLU A 24 27.66 -40.97 -102.33
N ASN A 25 27.00 -41.52 -101.32
CA ASN A 25 26.42 -42.86 -101.37
C ASN A 25 25.25 -42.92 -102.39
N THR A 26 24.45 -41.86 -102.47
CA THR A 26 23.38 -41.75 -103.48
C THR A 26 23.96 -41.65 -104.89
N ALA A 27 25.06 -40.92 -105.07
CA ALA A 27 25.78 -40.82 -106.34
C ALA A 27 26.41 -42.16 -106.73
N LEU A 28 27.01 -42.90 -105.79
CA LEU A 28 27.55 -44.24 -106.02
C LEU A 28 26.44 -45.25 -106.36
N GLN A 29 25.29 -45.19 -105.67
CA GLN A 29 24.15 -46.05 -105.97
C GLN A 29 23.63 -45.80 -107.38
N LYS A 30 23.52 -44.53 -107.78
CA LYS A 30 23.16 -44.14 -109.14
C LYS A 30 24.19 -44.59 -110.17
N ALA A 31 25.48 -44.46 -109.87
CA ALA A 31 26.56 -44.95 -110.74
C ALA A 31 26.53 -46.48 -110.90
N VAL A 32 26.17 -47.24 -109.87
CA VAL A 32 25.98 -48.70 -109.94
C VAL A 32 24.75 -49.06 -110.79
N GLU A 33 23.66 -48.31 -110.68
CA GLU A 33 22.47 -48.48 -111.53
C GLU A 33 22.76 -48.13 -113.00
N GLU A 34 23.50 -47.05 -113.25
CA GLU A 34 24.01 -46.65 -114.58
C GLU A 34 24.98 -47.70 -115.14
N GLN A 35 25.84 -48.30 -114.31
CA GLN A 35 26.75 -49.36 -114.74
C GLN A 35 26.01 -50.69 -114.99
N ALA A 36 24.96 -51.00 -114.21
CA ALA A 36 24.11 -52.17 -114.43
C ALA A 36 23.29 -52.05 -115.74
N THR A 37 22.82 -50.85 -116.07
CA THR A 37 22.17 -50.56 -117.35
C THR A 37 23.15 -50.63 -118.52
N LEU A 38 24.38 -50.10 -118.37
CA LEU A 38 25.44 -50.25 -119.38
C LEU A 38 25.84 -51.72 -119.61
N ILE A 39 25.86 -52.54 -118.57
CA ILE A 39 26.09 -54.00 -118.68
C ILE A 39 24.92 -54.65 -119.44
N GLN A 40 23.68 -54.28 -119.15
CA GLN A 40 22.51 -54.76 -119.91
C GLN A 40 22.55 -54.35 -121.39
N GLU A 41 22.97 -53.12 -121.71
CA GLU A 41 23.15 -52.65 -123.09
C GLU A 41 24.28 -53.41 -123.79
N LEU A 42 25.41 -53.66 -123.12
CA LEU A 42 26.51 -54.47 -123.66
C LEU A 42 26.16 -55.95 -123.88
N TYR A 43 25.22 -56.51 -123.10
CA TYR A 43 24.67 -57.85 -123.33
C TYR A 43 23.69 -57.89 -124.52
N LEU A 44 22.98 -56.79 -124.81
CA LEU A 44 22.10 -56.66 -125.98
C LEU A 44 22.88 -56.35 -127.27
N GLU A 45 24.03 -55.69 -127.18
CA GLU A 45 24.86 -55.31 -128.34
C GLU A 45 25.87 -56.39 -128.76
N LYS A 46 26.01 -57.49 -127.99
CA LYS A 46 26.94 -58.62 -128.26
C LYS A 46 26.27 -59.96 -128.54
N GLU A 47 25.17 -59.96 -129.28
CA GLU A 47 24.61 -61.18 -129.90
C GLU A 47 25.35 -61.59 -131.20
N GLY A 48 26.48 -60.96 -131.51
CA GLY A 48 27.29 -61.32 -132.67
C GLY A 48 28.71 -60.80 -132.60
N GLU A 49 29.56 -61.37 -131.75
CA GLU A 49 30.99 -61.62 -132.01
C GLU A 49 31.66 -62.24 -130.77
N LYS A 50 32.57 -63.19 -131.01
CA LYS A 50 33.26 -64.02 -130.00
C LYS A 50 33.96 -63.17 -128.94
N GLU A 51 33.36 -63.04 -127.77
CA GLU A 51 33.96 -62.36 -126.62
C GLU A 51 33.66 -63.07 -125.28
N GLU A 52 33.97 -64.36 -125.19
CA GLU A 52 34.02 -65.06 -123.90
C GLU A 52 35.00 -64.39 -122.91
N GLU A 53 36.02 -63.69 -123.42
CA GLU A 53 37.07 -63.03 -122.62
C GLU A 53 36.62 -61.69 -122.00
N LYS A 54 35.76 -60.89 -122.68
CA LYS A 54 35.24 -59.63 -122.09
C LYS A 54 34.14 -59.89 -121.06
N VAL A 55 33.30 -60.90 -121.27
CA VAL A 55 32.27 -61.31 -120.28
C VAL A 55 32.92 -61.83 -119.00
N ALA A 56 34.02 -62.58 -119.12
CA ALA A 56 34.81 -63.02 -117.96
C ALA A 56 35.40 -61.84 -117.17
N ASN A 57 35.93 -60.83 -117.87
CA ASN A 57 36.52 -59.63 -117.26
C ASN A 57 35.47 -58.76 -116.53
N TYR A 58 34.26 -58.60 -117.10
CA TYR A 58 33.14 -57.94 -116.42
C TYR A 58 32.63 -58.73 -115.20
N ALA A 59 32.59 -60.06 -115.28
CA ALA A 59 32.19 -60.89 -114.14
C ALA A 59 33.21 -60.81 -112.98
N GLU A 60 34.50 -60.67 -113.29
CA GLU A 60 35.56 -60.46 -112.29
C GLU A 60 35.50 -59.04 -111.69
N TYR A 61 35.18 -58.03 -112.50
CA TYR A 61 34.93 -56.66 -112.05
C TYR A 61 33.68 -56.54 -111.14
N VAL A 62 32.58 -57.22 -111.47
CA VAL A 62 31.37 -57.27 -110.61
C VAL A 62 31.67 -57.98 -109.28
N LYS A 63 32.52 -59.02 -109.29
CA LYS A 63 32.97 -59.69 -108.05
C LYS A 63 33.81 -58.76 -107.18
N THR A 64 34.74 -57.98 -107.76
CA THR A 64 35.54 -57.00 -107.01
C THR A 64 34.66 -55.90 -106.43
N LEU A 65 33.73 -55.34 -107.21
CA LEU A 65 32.71 -54.39 -106.70
C LEU A 65 31.85 -54.97 -105.56
N GLN A 66 31.43 -56.24 -105.65
CA GLN A 66 30.68 -56.88 -104.55
C GLN A 66 31.51 -57.02 -103.27
N VAL A 67 32.82 -57.30 -103.40
CA VAL A 67 33.75 -57.33 -102.26
C VAL A 67 33.89 -55.92 -101.67
N ASP A 68 34.09 -54.90 -102.50
CA ASP A 68 34.21 -53.51 -102.06
C ASP A 68 32.95 -53.01 -101.38
N LEU A 69 31.77 -53.32 -101.92
CA LEU A 69 30.48 -52.95 -101.34
C LEU A 69 30.25 -53.66 -99.99
N LYS A 70 30.64 -54.94 -99.88
CA LYS A 70 30.63 -55.65 -98.59
C LYS A 70 31.60 -55.01 -97.59
N GLN A 71 32.79 -54.61 -98.02
CA GLN A 71 33.78 -53.95 -97.18
C GLN A 71 33.29 -52.58 -96.71
N ALA A 72 32.71 -51.78 -97.60
CA ALA A 72 32.08 -50.50 -97.28
C ALA A 72 30.93 -50.66 -96.27
N ARG A 73 30.07 -51.69 -96.43
CA ARG A 73 29.02 -52.00 -95.44
C ARG A 73 29.58 -52.33 -94.06
N HIS A 74 30.66 -53.11 -94.00
CA HIS A 74 31.32 -53.41 -92.71
C HIS A 74 31.93 -52.15 -92.09
N GLN A 75 32.53 -51.26 -92.89
CA GLN A 75 33.05 -49.98 -92.42
C GLN A 75 31.93 -49.08 -91.89
N ILE A 76 30.82 -48.95 -92.61
CA ILE A 76 29.64 -48.19 -92.18
C ILE A 76 29.12 -48.71 -90.84
N GLU A 77 28.95 -50.03 -90.71
CA GLU A 77 28.46 -50.63 -89.46
C GLU A 77 29.45 -50.43 -88.30
N TYR A 78 30.75 -50.58 -88.56
CA TYR A 78 31.79 -50.30 -87.58
C TYR A 78 31.74 -48.84 -87.07
N TYR A 79 31.67 -47.87 -87.99
CA TYR A 79 31.59 -46.45 -87.61
C TYR A 79 30.27 -46.09 -86.93
N LYS A 80 29.16 -46.75 -87.31
CA LYS A 80 27.87 -46.59 -86.64
C LYS A 80 27.93 -47.05 -85.18
N VAL A 81 28.47 -48.25 -84.92
CA VAL A 81 28.66 -48.74 -83.54
C VAL A 81 29.56 -47.80 -82.74
N LEU A 82 30.63 -47.28 -83.35
CA LEU A 82 31.52 -46.32 -82.71
C LEU A 82 30.79 -45.01 -82.36
N ALA A 83 29.97 -44.47 -83.27
CA ALA A 83 29.17 -43.27 -83.05
C ALA A 83 28.08 -43.45 -81.98
N GLU A 84 27.42 -44.61 -81.95
CA GLU A 84 26.44 -44.93 -80.90
C GLU A 84 27.09 -45.10 -79.52
N ASP A 85 28.29 -45.68 -79.46
CA ASP A 85 29.05 -45.77 -78.21
C ASP A 85 29.57 -44.40 -77.74
N SER A 86 30.06 -43.55 -78.65
CA SER A 86 30.46 -42.19 -78.30
C SER A 86 29.27 -41.36 -77.82
N GLN A 87 28.09 -41.48 -78.46
CA GLN A 87 26.87 -40.82 -78.01
C GLN A 87 26.44 -41.30 -76.62
N ARG A 88 26.49 -42.60 -76.35
CA ARG A 88 26.19 -43.14 -75.01
C ARG A 88 27.17 -42.66 -73.95
N ARG A 89 28.45 -42.49 -74.29
CA ARG A 89 29.45 -41.89 -73.41
C ARG A 89 29.13 -40.41 -73.16
N ALA A 90 28.84 -39.64 -74.21
CA ALA A 90 28.45 -38.23 -74.11
C ALA A 90 27.22 -38.05 -73.21
N ASN A 91 26.17 -38.85 -73.40
CA ASN A 91 24.96 -38.80 -72.56
C ASN A 91 25.27 -39.10 -71.09
N ARG A 92 26.09 -40.12 -70.80
CA ARG A 92 26.50 -40.43 -69.42
C ARG A 92 27.30 -39.29 -68.79
N TYR A 93 28.18 -38.64 -69.55
CA TYR A 93 28.92 -37.48 -69.06
C TYR A 93 28.00 -36.28 -68.83
N GLN A 94 27.02 -36.05 -69.70
CA GLN A 94 26.03 -35.00 -69.53
C GLN A 94 25.16 -35.24 -68.28
N GLU A 95 24.65 -36.46 -68.08
CA GLU A 95 23.90 -36.84 -66.88
C GLU A 95 24.74 -36.65 -65.62
N SER A 96 25.97 -37.16 -65.61
CA SER A 96 26.92 -37.01 -64.50
C SER A 96 27.19 -35.54 -64.18
N LEU A 97 27.41 -34.71 -65.21
CA LEU A 97 27.62 -33.26 -65.06
C LEU A 97 26.38 -32.60 -64.47
N THR A 98 25.18 -32.89 -64.99
CA THR A 98 23.94 -32.31 -64.46
C THR A 98 23.68 -32.71 -63.01
N GLN A 99 24.02 -33.94 -62.63
CA GLN A 99 23.91 -34.41 -61.25
C GLN A 99 24.93 -33.69 -60.35
N ALA A 100 26.18 -33.60 -60.78
CA ALA A 100 27.22 -32.86 -60.05
C ALA A 100 26.84 -31.37 -59.86
N THR A 101 26.25 -30.73 -60.88
CA THR A 101 25.76 -29.34 -60.76
C THR A 101 24.60 -29.24 -59.77
N LYS A 102 23.64 -30.17 -59.77
CA LYS A 102 22.55 -30.19 -58.78
C LYS A 102 23.08 -30.37 -57.36
N ASP A 103 24.04 -31.28 -57.17
CA ASP A 103 24.66 -31.55 -55.87
C ASP A 103 25.46 -30.33 -55.39
N GLN A 104 26.16 -29.63 -56.30
CA GLN A 104 26.86 -28.38 -55.98
C GLN A 104 25.90 -27.26 -55.57
N VAL A 105 24.76 -27.10 -56.26
CA VAL A 105 23.74 -26.12 -55.90
C VAL A 105 23.13 -26.45 -54.53
N ALA A 106 22.82 -27.72 -54.26
CA ALA A 106 22.31 -28.16 -52.97
C ALA A 106 23.32 -27.92 -51.84
N ALA A 107 24.61 -28.25 -52.07
CA ALA A 107 25.68 -27.97 -51.11
C ALA A 107 25.82 -26.47 -50.82
N SER A 108 25.78 -25.63 -51.85
CA SER A 108 25.86 -24.17 -51.71
C SER A 108 24.67 -23.60 -50.92
N GLN A 109 23.47 -24.16 -51.12
CA GLN A 109 22.28 -23.78 -50.35
C GLN A 109 22.41 -24.16 -48.87
N LEU A 110 22.91 -25.35 -48.57
CA LEU A 110 23.16 -25.79 -47.19
C LEU A 110 24.24 -24.95 -46.52
N GLU A 111 25.30 -24.58 -47.24
CA GLU A 111 26.35 -23.69 -46.74
C GLU A 111 25.79 -22.30 -46.41
N ALA A 112 25.01 -21.71 -47.31
CA ALA A 112 24.35 -20.43 -47.07
C ALA A 112 23.40 -20.46 -45.86
N GLN A 113 22.65 -21.54 -45.67
CA GLN A 113 21.80 -21.74 -44.49
C GLN A 113 22.63 -21.87 -43.21
N ASN A 114 23.75 -22.59 -43.25
CA ASN A 114 24.64 -22.74 -42.11
C ASN A 114 25.25 -21.38 -41.71
N GLU A 115 25.71 -20.58 -42.67
CA GLU A 115 26.20 -19.22 -42.42
C GLU A 115 25.12 -18.30 -41.84
N GLN A 116 23.87 -18.41 -42.30
CA GLN A 116 22.75 -17.66 -41.72
C GLN A 116 22.52 -18.06 -40.25
N LEU A 117 22.42 -19.36 -39.97
CA LEU A 117 22.21 -19.87 -38.61
C LEU A 117 23.37 -19.50 -37.67
N GLN A 118 24.61 -19.47 -38.17
CA GLN A 118 25.76 -19.01 -37.40
C GLN A 118 25.66 -17.52 -37.05
N ARG A 119 25.24 -16.67 -37.99
CA ARG A 119 25.01 -15.25 -37.73
C ARG A 119 23.91 -15.03 -36.68
N GLU A 120 22.78 -15.73 -36.81
CA GLU A 120 21.68 -15.67 -35.85
C GLU A 120 22.13 -16.15 -34.45
N LEU A 121 22.90 -17.24 -34.37
CA LEU A 121 23.44 -17.76 -33.12
C LEU A 121 24.39 -16.76 -32.43
N VAL A 122 25.24 -16.06 -33.19
CA VAL A 122 26.09 -14.99 -32.65
C VAL A 122 25.25 -13.82 -32.13
N GLN A 123 24.23 -13.40 -32.89
CA GLN A 123 23.32 -12.32 -32.48
C GLN A 123 22.53 -12.67 -31.21
N HIS A 124 22.02 -13.90 -31.10
CA HIS A 124 21.32 -14.37 -29.91
C HIS A 124 22.25 -14.45 -28.70
N LYS A 125 23.49 -14.96 -28.86
CA LYS A 125 24.50 -14.95 -27.78
C LYS A 125 24.77 -13.53 -27.28
N PHE A 126 24.93 -12.58 -28.18
CA PHE A 126 25.12 -11.17 -27.82
C PHE A 126 23.91 -10.61 -27.05
N THR A 127 22.70 -10.89 -27.52
CA THR A 127 21.46 -10.45 -26.86
C THR A 127 21.32 -11.05 -25.45
N ILE A 128 21.63 -12.34 -25.28
CA ILE A 128 21.63 -13.01 -23.97
C ILE A 128 22.63 -12.36 -23.02
N TYR A 129 23.85 -12.06 -23.49
CA TYR A 129 24.86 -11.39 -22.67
C TYR A 129 24.38 -10.01 -22.21
N LYS A 130 23.79 -9.22 -23.13
CA LYS A 130 23.22 -7.90 -22.81
C LYS A 130 22.13 -8.01 -21.73
N LEU A 131 21.18 -8.91 -21.91
CA LEU A 131 20.09 -9.12 -20.95
C LEU A 131 20.58 -9.60 -19.58
N ARG A 132 21.63 -10.44 -19.54
CA ARG A 132 22.27 -10.84 -18.28
C ARG A 132 22.89 -9.66 -17.55
N SER A 133 23.64 -8.82 -18.26
CA SER A 133 24.25 -7.61 -17.68
C SER A 133 23.20 -6.62 -17.18
N GLU A 134 22.12 -6.40 -17.93
CA GLU A 134 20.99 -5.55 -17.50
C GLU A 134 20.30 -6.11 -16.24
N ASN A 135 20.13 -7.43 -16.16
CA ASN A 135 19.53 -8.09 -15.00
C ASN A 135 20.43 -8.02 -13.75
N GLU A 136 21.75 -8.19 -13.91
CA GLU A 136 22.73 -7.99 -12.83
C GLU A 136 22.66 -6.55 -12.28
N LEU A 137 22.65 -5.56 -13.18
CA LEU A 137 22.53 -4.15 -12.79
C LEU A 137 21.18 -3.84 -12.11
N ALA A 138 20.09 -4.42 -12.59
CA ALA A 138 18.79 -4.30 -11.94
C ALA A 138 18.80 -4.92 -10.54
N ALA A 139 19.41 -6.10 -10.37
CA ALA A 139 19.53 -6.78 -9.08
C ALA A 139 20.34 -5.95 -8.07
N GLU A 140 21.44 -5.32 -8.49
CA GLU A 140 22.22 -4.40 -7.66
C GLU A 140 21.39 -3.18 -7.23
N ASN A 141 20.62 -2.58 -8.15
CA ASN A 141 19.75 -1.46 -7.85
C ASN A 141 18.66 -1.82 -6.84
N PHE A 142 18.04 -3.01 -6.97
CA PHE A 142 17.08 -3.50 -5.99
C PHE A 142 17.71 -3.80 -4.64
N ALA A 143 18.95 -4.28 -4.60
CA ALA A 143 19.69 -4.45 -3.34
C ALA A 143 19.90 -3.09 -2.65
N ARG A 144 20.37 -2.08 -3.38
CA ARG A 144 20.55 -0.71 -2.85
C ARG A 144 19.25 -0.08 -2.35
N LEU A 145 18.13 -0.29 -3.08
CA LEU A 145 16.83 0.21 -2.67
C LEU A 145 16.36 -0.44 -1.37
N ARG A 146 16.48 -1.78 -1.25
CA ARG A 146 16.15 -2.51 -0.01
C ARG A 146 16.97 -2.04 1.18
N ASP A 147 18.26 -1.77 0.99
CA ASP A 147 19.12 -1.24 2.05
C ASP A 147 18.70 0.18 2.47
N ARG A 148 18.29 1.02 1.53
CA ARG A 148 17.76 2.37 1.80
C ARG A 148 16.46 2.28 2.59
N ASP A 149 15.54 1.42 2.16
CA ASP A 149 14.25 1.23 2.84
C ASP A 149 14.42 0.67 4.24
N LYS A 150 15.34 -0.28 4.43
CA LYS A 150 15.70 -0.80 5.76
C LYS A 150 16.21 0.31 6.69
N LYS A 151 17.07 1.20 6.20
CA LYS A 151 17.56 2.35 6.98
C LYS A 151 16.45 3.35 7.31
N ALA A 152 15.55 3.61 6.37
CA ALA A 152 14.41 4.51 6.58
C ALA A 152 13.44 3.94 7.62
N LEU A 153 13.13 2.64 7.56
CA LEU A 153 12.30 1.96 8.55
C LEU A 153 12.92 2.03 9.95
N ALA A 154 14.21 1.73 10.09
CA ALA A 154 14.90 1.84 11.37
C ALA A 154 14.85 3.28 11.94
N ALA A 155 14.98 4.30 11.09
CA ALA A 155 14.84 5.69 11.54
C ALA A 155 13.41 6.03 11.98
N CYS A 156 12.39 5.52 11.28
CA CYS A 156 10.99 5.68 11.67
C CYS A 156 10.68 4.97 13.00
N GLU A 157 11.22 3.77 13.23
CA GLU A 157 11.06 3.03 14.48
C GLU A 157 11.63 3.81 15.68
N ILE A 158 12.83 4.40 15.53
CA ILE A 158 13.43 5.25 16.56
C ILE A 158 12.53 6.45 16.85
N ARG A 159 12.08 7.17 15.81
CA ARG A 159 11.21 8.34 15.97
C ARG A 159 9.87 7.98 16.62
N LEU A 160 9.31 6.81 16.32
CA LEU A 160 8.07 6.34 16.93
C LEU A 160 8.29 6.02 18.41
N ALA A 161 9.42 5.40 18.77
CA ALA A 161 9.76 5.15 20.17
C ALA A 161 9.92 6.46 20.96
N ASP A 162 10.57 7.48 20.37
CA ASP A 162 10.70 8.80 20.99
C ASP A 162 9.34 9.46 21.22
N LEU A 163 8.44 9.41 20.23
CA LEU A 163 7.09 9.97 20.35
C LEU A 163 6.25 9.25 21.41
N VAL A 164 6.37 7.93 21.51
CA VAL A 164 5.68 7.15 22.55
C VAL A 164 6.23 7.50 23.94
N SER A 165 7.56 7.61 24.08
CA SER A 165 8.18 8.04 25.35
C SER A 165 7.67 9.43 25.77
N HIS A 166 7.64 10.37 24.82
CA HIS A 166 7.15 11.72 25.09
C HIS A 166 5.65 11.75 25.44
N ALA A 167 4.82 10.93 24.76
CA ALA A 167 3.41 10.81 25.09
C ALA A 167 3.20 10.28 26.52
N CYS A 168 3.99 9.28 26.94
CA CYS A 168 3.95 8.78 28.32
C CYS A 168 4.38 9.86 29.33
N GLU A 169 5.41 10.65 29.03
CA GLU A 169 5.80 11.78 29.89
C GLU A 169 4.63 12.77 30.07
N VAL A 170 3.99 13.19 28.97
CA VAL A 170 2.84 14.10 29.01
C VAL A 170 1.66 13.52 29.78
N GLU A 171 1.37 12.22 29.63
CA GLU A 171 0.33 11.54 30.41
C GLU A 171 0.66 11.59 31.92
N THR A 172 1.90 11.27 32.31
CA THR A 172 2.31 11.33 33.72
C THR A 172 2.26 12.75 34.29
N GLU A 173 2.66 13.77 33.52
CA GLU A 173 2.53 15.18 33.92
C GLU A 173 1.06 15.60 34.07
N SER A 174 0.19 15.14 33.17
CA SER A 174 -1.25 15.41 33.23
C SER A 174 -1.90 14.76 34.46
N GLU A 175 -1.53 13.53 34.80
CA GLU A 175 -1.98 12.86 36.03
C GLU A 175 -1.53 13.63 37.27
N ALA A 176 -0.24 13.99 37.35
CA ALA A 176 0.30 14.76 38.45
C ALA A 176 -0.40 16.13 38.60
N PHE A 177 -0.70 16.80 37.49
CA PHE A 177 -1.48 18.03 37.48
C PHE A 177 -2.90 17.80 38.01
N SER A 178 -3.60 16.77 37.52
CA SER A 178 -4.94 16.41 37.99
C SER A 178 -4.99 16.15 39.50
N ASP A 179 -3.98 15.47 40.05
CA ASP A 179 -3.85 15.21 41.48
C ASP A 179 -3.67 16.52 42.27
N VAL A 180 -2.82 17.44 41.80
CA VAL A 180 -2.62 18.76 42.43
C VAL A 180 -3.91 19.57 42.43
N PHE A 181 -4.68 19.58 41.33
CA PHE A 181 -5.96 20.28 41.28
C PHE A 181 -7.01 19.68 42.20
N THR A 182 -7.09 18.34 42.26
CA THR A 182 -8.03 17.64 43.16
C THR A 182 -7.71 17.98 44.62
N ASN A 183 -6.44 17.91 45.02
CA ASN A 183 -6.01 18.29 46.36
C ASN A 183 -6.29 19.77 46.69
N LEU A 184 -6.14 20.67 45.72
CA LEU A 184 -6.45 22.10 45.91
C LEU A 184 -7.94 22.32 46.11
N ILE A 185 -8.79 21.65 45.32
CA ILE A 185 -10.25 21.70 45.46
C ILE A 185 -10.65 21.21 46.86
N ASP A 186 -10.15 20.03 47.27
CA ASP A 186 -10.44 19.46 48.60
C ASP A 186 -10.00 20.41 49.73
N THR A 187 -8.85 21.07 49.57
CA THR A 187 -8.36 22.05 50.55
C THR A 187 -9.30 23.25 50.64
N LEU A 188 -9.69 23.83 49.50
CA LEU A 188 -10.60 24.98 49.45
C LEU A 188 -12.00 24.65 49.97
N GLU A 189 -12.52 23.45 49.67
CA GLU A 189 -13.80 22.99 50.19
C GLU A 189 -13.77 22.84 51.72
N ASN A 190 -12.69 22.24 52.25
CA ASN A 190 -12.48 22.14 53.70
C ASN A 190 -12.36 23.52 54.37
N GLU A 191 -11.57 24.43 53.81
CA GLU A 191 -11.46 25.80 54.30
C GLU A 191 -12.81 26.53 54.28
N ASN A 192 -13.62 26.31 53.24
CA ASN A 192 -14.96 26.88 53.13
C ASN A 192 -15.89 26.36 54.23
N VAL A 193 -15.87 25.05 54.50
CA VAL A 193 -16.63 24.43 55.61
C VAL A 193 -16.22 25.04 56.96
N VAL A 194 -14.91 25.16 57.22
CA VAL A 194 -14.39 25.75 58.45
C VAL A 194 -14.81 27.22 58.59
N ALA A 195 -14.67 28.01 57.53
CA ALA A 195 -15.06 29.42 57.53
C ALA A 195 -16.55 29.61 57.78
N ARG A 196 -17.42 28.78 57.16
CA ARG A 196 -18.87 28.79 57.41
C ARG A 196 -19.20 28.46 58.86
N SER A 197 -18.54 27.45 59.45
CA SER A 197 -18.73 27.12 60.87
C SER A 197 -18.38 28.30 61.78
N LEU A 198 -17.21 28.92 61.56
CA LEU A 198 -16.75 30.06 62.36
C LEU A 198 -17.67 31.28 62.23
N LEU A 199 -18.19 31.56 61.03
CA LEU A 199 -19.18 32.62 60.81
C LEU A 199 -20.47 32.34 61.56
N ASN A 200 -20.97 31.11 61.54
CA ASN A 200 -22.17 30.70 62.27
C ASN A 200 -21.98 30.83 63.79
N ASP A 201 -20.84 30.38 64.32
CA ASP A 201 -20.51 30.52 65.75
C ASP A 201 -20.44 31.99 66.18
N ARG A 202 -19.83 32.85 65.36
CA ARG A 202 -19.73 34.28 65.63
C ARG A 202 -21.08 34.98 65.54
N ALA A 203 -21.93 34.62 64.59
CA ALA A 203 -23.30 35.13 64.49
C ALA A 203 -24.11 34.76 65.75
N ALA A 204 -24.01 33.51 66.20
CA ALA A 204 -24.66 33.06 67.43
C ALA A 204 -24.16 33.80 68.69
N LEU A 205 -22.86 34.13 68.76
CA LEU A 205 -22.30 34.92 69.85
C LEU A 205 -22.82 36.36 69.86
N LEU A 206 -22.88 37.01 68.70
CA LEU A 206 -23.40 38.38 68.57
C LEU A 206 -24.86 38.47 69.02
N ASN A 207 -25.71 37.51 68.61
CA ASN A 207 -27.10 37.46 69.05
C ASN A 207 -27.21 37.34 70.58
N LYS A 208 -26.36 36.52 71.23
CA LYS A 208 -26.32 36.40 72.70
C LYS A 208 -25.90 37.70 73.37
N MET A 209 -24.90 38.41 72.83
CA MET A 209 -24.42 39.67 73.38
C MET A 209 -25.49 40.78 73.26
N GLU A 210 -26.23 40.84 72.15
CA GLU A 210 -27.30 41.81 71.93
C GLU A 210 -28.42 41.68 72.97
N VAL A 211 -28.85 40.44 73.26
CA VAL A 211 -29.83 40.17 74.32
C VAL A 211 -29.29 40.58 75.69
N LEU A 212 -28.02 40.25 75.99
CA LEU A 212 -27.40 40.61 77.27
C LEU A 212 -27.29 42.13 77.45
N TYR A 213 -26.83 42.86 76.43
CA TYR A 213 -26.73 44.32 76.47
C TYR A 213 -28.10 44.98 76.65
N SER A 214 -29.15 44.45 76.02
CA SER A 214 -30.52 44.94 76.20
C SER A 214 -30.99 44.82 77.65
N VAL A 215 -30.68 43.69 78.30
CA VAL A 215 -31.01 43.44 79.72
C VAL A 215 -30.17 44.33 80.65
N VAL A 216 -28.86 44.44 80.42
CA VAL A 216 -27.97 45.29 81.23
C VAL A 216 -28.36 46.76 81.11
N GLY A 217 -28.66 47.24 79.89
CA GLY A 217 -29.10 48.61 79.64
C GLY A 217 -30.37 48.96 80.43
N LEU A 218 -31.31 48.02 80.55
CA LEU A 218 -32.51 48.19 81.36
C LEU A 218 -32.18 48.35 82.86
N PHE A 219 -31.31 47.49 83.40
CA PHE A 219 -30.91 47.59 84.81
C PHE A 219 -30.13 48.87 85.11
N GLN A 220 -29.23 49.30 84.22
CA GLN A 220 -28.53 50.58 84.35
C GLN A 220 -29.51 51.75 84.35
N ALA A 221 -30.49 51.74 83.45
CA ALA A 221 -31.58 52.71 83.39
C ALA A 221 -32.41 52.80 84.67
N LEU A 222 -32.61 51.66 85.37
CA LEU A 222 -33.33 51.62 86.64
C LEU A 222 -32.46 52.12 87.80
N SER A 223 -31.18 51.78 87.79
CA SER A 223 -30.23 52.18 88.83
C SER A 223 -29.81 53.66 88.78
N ASP A 224 -29.97 54.34 87.64
CA ASP A 224 -29.64 55.76 87.49
C ASP A 224 -30.52 56.64 88.41
N PRO A 225 -29.94 57.31 89.42
CA PRO A 225 -30.68 58.13 90.38
C PRO A 225 -31.29 59.38 89.76
N HIS A 226 -30.76 59.86 88.62
CA HIS A 226 -31.22 61.08 87.96
C HIS A 226 -32.40 60.83 87.00
N ARG A 227 -32.66 59.57 86.65
CA ARG A 227 -33.76 59.21 85.77
C ARG A 227 -35.11 59.28 86.50
N THR A 228 -35.99 60.16 86.05
CA THR A 228 -37.32 60.37 86.64
C THR A 228 -38.40 59.48 86.05
N THR A 229 -38.17 58.92 84.86
CA THR A 229 -39.07 57.97 84.20
C THR A 229 -38.70 56.54 84.58
N ILE A 230 -39.69 55.74 84.99
CA ILE A 230 -39.55 54.29 85.12
C ILE A 230 -39.33 53.74 83.71
N GLY A 231 -38.23 53.02 83.49
CA GLY A 231 -37.95 52.41 82.19
C GLY A 231 -38.97 51.32 81.89
N SER A 232 -39.37 51.18 80.62
CA SER A 232 -40.10 50.01 80.13
C SER A 232 -39.12 48.94 79.66
N LEU A 233 -39.58 47.70 79.56
CA LEU A 233 -38.86 46.69 78.77
C LEU A 233 -38.67 47.22 77.34
N PRO A 234 -37.53 46.92 76.69
CA PRO A 234 -37.33 47.22 75.28
C PRO A 234 -38.47 46.59 74.45
N PRO A 235 -39.14 47.34 73.56
CA PRO A 235 -40.30 46.85 72.81
C PRO A 235 -39.94 45.71 71.84
N ASP A 236 -38.67 45.61 71.48
CA ASP A 236 -38.06 44.59 70.64
C ASP A 236 -37.62 43.33 71.41
N LEU A 237 -37.56 43.36 72.75
CA LEU A 237 -37.16 42.20 73.54
C LEU A 237 -38.07 40.99 73.29
N ASP A 238 -39.36 41.23 73.07
CA ASP A 238 -40.33 40.17 72.77
C ASP A 238 -40.03 39.51 71.43
N ALA A 239 -39.75 40.31 70.40
CA ALA A 239 -39.36 39.82 69.09
C ALA A 239 -38.01 39.07 69.15
N LEU A 240 -37.03 39.58 69.93
CA LEU A 240 -35.74 38.91 70.13
C LEU A 240 -35.90 37.56 70.85
N MET A 241 -36.78 37.48 71.86
CA MET A 241 -37.05 36.23 72.58
C MET A 241 -37.82 35.22 71.73
N THR A 242 -38.76 35.67 70.91
CA THR A 242 -39.44 34.82 69.92
C THR A 242 -38.45 34.32 68.87
N GLY A 243 -37.60 35.20 68.31
CA GLY A 243 -36.56 34.80 67.37
C GLY A 243 -35.59 33.78 67.98
N ALA A 244 -35.14 33.99 69.22
CA ALA A 244 -34.29 33.01 69.91
C ALA A 244 -34.99 31.67 70.18
N CYS A 245 -36.33 31.67 70.33
CA CYS A 245 -37.14 30.47 70.46
C CYS A 245 -37.24 29.72 69.13
N ASP A 246 -37.46 30.44 68.03
CA ASP A 246 -37.52 29.89 66.68
C ASP A 246 -36.15 29.32 66.27
N ASP A 247 -35.06 30.03 66.54
CA ASP A 247 -33.69 29.57 66.33
C ASP A 247 -33.39 28.28 67.10
N LEU A 248 -33.82 28.21 68.37
CA LEU A 248 -33.67 27.00 69.19
C LEU A 248 -34.48 25.82 68.63
N HIS A 249 -35.68 26.09 68.10
CA HIS A 249 -36.52 25.07 67.47
C HIS A 249 -35.87 24.54 66.20
N ALA A 250 -35.45 25.44 65.29
CA ALA A 250 -34.74 25.08 64.06
C ALA A 250 -33.48 24.26 64.37
N TYR A 251 -32.72 24.65 65.40
CA TYR A 251 -31.54 23.92 65.82
C TYR A 251 -31.87 22.50 66.33
N ARG A 252 -32.95 22.33 67.10
CA ARG A 252 -33.42 21.00 67.54
C ARG A 252 -33.91 20.13 66.39
N GLU A 253 -34.56 20.72 65.39
CA GLU A 253 -34.99 19.99 64.18
C GLU A 253 -33.77 19.51 63.39
N ILE A 254 -32.80 20.38 63.14
CA ILE A 254 -31.54 20.01 62.47
C ILE A 254 -30.82 18.89 63.24
N HIS A 255 -30.72 19.01 64.57
CA HIS A 255 -30.16 17.94 65.42
C HIS A 255 -30.93 16.62 65.31
N GLY A 256 -32.27 16.67 65.29
CA GLY A 256 -33.12 15.51 65.10
C GLY A 256 -32.92 14.83 63.73
N MET A 257 -32.77 15.62 62.66
CA MET A 257 -32.48 15.10 61.32
C MET A 257 -31.11 14.41 61.25
N LEU A 258 -30.10 14.98 61.91
CA LEU A 258 -28.75 14.42 61.97
C LEU A 258 -28.65 13.19 62.89
N SER A 259 -29.59 13.02 63.83
CA SER A 259 -29.56 11.94 64.82
C SER A 259 -29.78 10.55 64.21
N ASN A 260 -30.40 10.46 63.04
CA ASN A 260 -30.79 9.18 62.42
C ASN A 260 -29.78 8.61 61.41
N VAL A 261 -28.71 9.35 61.07
CA VAL A 261 -27.76 8.94 60.02
C VAL A 261 -26.35 9.29 60.47
N GLY A 262 -25.59 8.33 61.02
CA GLY A 262 -24.15 8.56 61.17
C GLY A 262 -23.31 7.57 61.98
N GLY A 263 -22.00 7.53 61.68
CA GLY A 263 -20.95 6.74 62.33
C GLY A 263 -20.24 7.46 63.50
N ALA A 264 -19.21 6.82 64.09
CA ALA A 264 -18.66 7.19 65.40
C ALA A 264 -18.14 8.65 65.54
N ALA A 265 -17.60 9.25 64.48
CA ALA A 265 -17.17 10.66 64.52
C ALA A 265 -18.36 11.64 64.56
N GLN A 266 -19.51 11.26 63.99
CA GLN A 266 -20.74 12.04 64.05
C GLN A 266 -21.43 11.92 65.42
N ASP A 267 -21.07 10.94 66.26
CA ASP A 267 -21.63 10.80 67.62
C ASP A 267 -21.14 11.90 68.57
N GLN A 268 -19.86 12.28 68.47
CA GLN A 268 -19.30 13.35 69.30
C GLN A 268 -19.93 14.70 68.94
N ILE A 269 -20.04 15.01 67.65
CA ILE A 269 -20.70 16.23 67.15
C ILE A 269 -22.17 16.25 67.61
N ARG A 270 -22.88 15.12 67.53
CA ARG A 270 -24.26 14.99 68.02
C ARG A 270 -24.39 15.25 69.52
N LYS A 271 -23.44 14.75 70.32
CA LYS A 271 -23.42 14.96 71.77
C LYS A 271 -23.19 16.43 72.12
N GLU A 272 -22.26 17.09 71.45
CA GLU A 272 -21.97 18.51 71.65
C GLU A 272 -23.12 19.40 71.19
N LEU A 273 -23.68 19.15 70.01
CA LEU A 273 -24.87 19.84 69.50
C LEU A 273 -26.04 19.68 70.49
N GLY A 274 -26.27 18.47 70.98
CA GLY A 274 -27.31 18.17 71.97
C GLY A 274 -27.14 18.99 73.25
N GLY A 275 -25.94 18.96 73.85
CA GLY A 275 -25.63 19.74 75.05
C GLY A 275 -25.75 21.26 74.85
N MET A 276 -25.39 21.77 73.67
CA MET A 276 -25.62 23.17 73.32
C MET A 276 -27.10 23.52 73.23
N SER A 277 -27.94 22.64 72.66
CA SER A 277 -29.40 22.86 72.58
C SER A 277 -30.05 22.89 73.96
N GLU A 278 -29.60 22.02 74.87
CA GLU A 278 -30.10 21.94 76.24
C GLU A 278 -29.69 23.20 77.02
N SER A 279 -28.43 23.60 76.92
CA SER A 279 -27.90 24.81 77.54
C SER A 279 -28.60 26.07 77.02
N ALA A 280 -28.76 26.21 75.71
CA ALA A 280 -29.47 27.32 75.09
C ALA A 280 -30.96 27.35 75.51
N GLY A 281 -31.62 26.18 75.57
CA GLY A 281 -32.98 26.07 76.08
C GLY A 281 -33.12 26.45 77.55
N GLY A 282 -32.17 26.05 78.40
CA GLY A 282 -32.12 26.45 79.81
C GLY A 282 -31.92 27.95 79.98
N MET A 283 -31.04 28.56 79.17
CA MET A 283 -30.80 30.00 79.17
C MET A 283 -32.01 30.78 78.66
N LEU A 284 -32.65 30.36 77.56
CA LEU A 284 -33.88 30.98 77.05
C LEU A 284 -35.00 30.90 78.08
N THR A 285 -35.13 29.77 78.78
CA THR A 285 -36.10 29.60 79.88
C THR A 285 -35.80 30.56 81.03
N SER A 286 -34.53 30.70 81.40
CA SER A 286 -34.09 31.63 82.44
C SER A 286 -34.37 33.08 82.06
N LEU A 287 -34.12 33.45 80.79
CA LEU A 287 -34.44 34.77 80.25
C LEU A 287 -35.96 35.03 80.24
N HIS A 288 -36.79 34.03 79.94
CA HIS A 288 -38.25 34.15 80.05
C HIS A 288 -38.67 34.45 81.49
N TYR A 289 -38.09 33.76 82.48
CA TYR A 289 -38.36 34.05 83.89
C TYR A 289 -37.90 35.45 84.29
N ILE A 290 -36.69 35.85 83.90
CA ILE A 290 -36.18 37.20 84.15
C ILE A 290 -37.09 38.25 83.51
N LYS A 291 -37.43 38.09 82.23
CA LYS A 291 -38.36 39.00 81.52
C LYS A 291 -39.69 39.11 82.25
N ARG A 292 -40.28 37.98 82.64
CA ARG A 292 -41.55 37.95 83.37
C ARG A 292 -41.45 38.67 84.72
N ASP A 293 -40.41 38.36 85.48
CA ASP A 293 -40.23 38.91 86.82
C ASP A 293 -39.88 40.40 86.79
N VAL A 294 -39.02 40.82 85.85
CA VAL A 294 -38.71 42.24 85.57
C VAL A 294 -39.95 42.97 85.05
N GLY A 295 -40.70 42.39 84.13
CA GLY A 295 -41.95 42.96 83.62
C GLY A 295 -42.98 43.15 84.73
N ALA A 296 -43.16 42.15 85.60
CA ALA A 296 -44.02 42.25 86.78
C ALA A 296 -43.51 43.31 87.76
N PHE A 297 -42.20 43.39 87.98
CA PHE A 297 -41.58 44.40 88.82
C PHE A 297 -41.82 45.81 88.28
N LEU A 298 -41.56 46.05 86.98
CA LEU A 298 -41.81 47.33 86.32
C LEU A 298 -43.30 47.71 86.35
N ALA A 299 -44.19 46.75 86.09
CA ALA A 299 -45.63 46.97 86.19
C ALA A 299 -46.05 47.42 87.60
N ARG A 300 -45.48 46.82 88.65
CA ARG A 300 -45.69 47.26 90.04
C ARG A 300 -45.14 48.66 90.29
N LEU A 301 -43.93 48.96 89.80
CA LEU A 301 -43.36 50.32 89.92
C LEU A 301 -44.23 51.37 89.22
N HIS A 302 -44.78 51.05 88.04
CA HIS A 302 -45.70 51.94 87.32
C HIS A 302 -47.03 52.12 88.05
N ALA A 303 -47.56 51.07 88.69
CA ALA A 303 -48.77 51.15 89.50
C ALA A 303 -48.56 52.00 90.77
N GLU A 304 -47.35 51.96 91.36
CA GLU A 304 -47.01 52.70 92.57
C GLU A 304 -45.75 53.59 92.39
N PRO A 305 -45.82 54.70 91.61
CA PRO A 305 -44.66 55.54 91.33
C PRO A 305 -44.00 56.12 92.59
N ARG A 306 -44.77 56.35 93.66
CA ARG A 306 -44.24 56.83 94.95
C ARG A 306 -43.36 55.80 95.66
N ALA A 307 -43.70 54.51 95.55
CA ALA A 307 -42.88 53.42 96.10
C ALA A 307 -41.53 53.36 95.38
N TRP A 308 -41.51 53.59 94.06
CA TRP A 308 -40.28 53.70 93.29
C TRP A 308 -39.37 54.84 93.77
N PHE A 309 -39.89 56.06 93.90
CA PHE A 309 -39.10 57.19 94.41
C PHE A 309 -38.60 56.95 95.84
N THR A 310 -39.40 56.30 96.69
CA THR A 310 -39.02 55.93 98.05
C THR A 310 -37.90 54.88 98.05
N MET A 311 -38.00 53.88 97.18
CA MET A 311 -36.97 52.85 96.99
C MET A 311 -35.68 53.49 96.44
N LYS A 312 -35.77 54.37 95.44
CA LYS A 312 -34.62 55.15 94.94
C LYS A 312 -33.99 56.03 96.00
N ALA A 313 -34.77 56.71 96.84
CA ALA A 313 -34.24 57.52 97.93
C ALA A 313 -33.54 56.68 99.01
N LYS A 314 -34.05 55.47 99.28
CA LYS A 314 -33.52 54.56 100.30
C LYS A 314 -32.28 53.77 99.83
N PHE A 315 -32.26 53.35 98.58
CA PHE A 315 -31.19 52.50 98.02
C PHE A 315 -30.21 53.28 97.12
N GLY A 316 -30.59 54.43 96.57
CA GLY A 316 -29.72 55.26 95.71
C GLY A 316 -28.53 55.89 96.44
N SER A 317 -28.52 55.89 97.78
CA SER A 317 -27.35 56.27 98.58
C SER A 317 -26.32 55.14 98.73
N ILE A 318 -26.68 53.90 98.36
CA ILE A 318 -25.81 52.72 98.48
C ILE A 318 -24.95 52.52 97.22
N TRP A 319 -25.31 53.16 96.10
CA TRP A 319 -24.68 52.97 94.78
C TRP A 319 -23.95 54.21 94.25
N ARG A 320 -23.69 55.23 95.09
CA ARG A 320 -22.67 56.25 94.82
C ARG A 320 -21.31 55.74 95.26
#